data_AF-A0A7W0ZJ99-F1
#
_entry.id   AF-A0A7W0ZJ99-F1
#
_cell.length_a   1.000
_cell.length_b   1.000
_cell.length_c   1.000
_cell.angle_alpha   90.00
_cell.angle_beta   90.00
_cell.angle_gamma   90.00
#
_symmetry.space_group_name_H-M   'P 1'
#
loop_
_entity.id
_entity.type
_entity.pdbx_description
1 polymer ?
#
loop_
_entity_poly.entity_id
_entity_poly.type
_entity_poly.pdbx_seq_one_letter_code
_entity_poly.pdbx_strand_id
1 'polypeptide(L)' 'PDAEFERREEIKEAQRALDGVCEPARSCLLLQQQGLSYREIASALEINEASVGSLLARGRKEFVRKFGKVRR' A
#
# COMPACT_ATOMS: atom_id res chain seq x y z
N PRO A 1 22.07 17.91 -4.44
CA PRO A 1 22.66 16.56 -4.65
C PRO A 1 22.20 15.56 -3.60
N ASP A 2 22.32 15.90 -2.31
CA ASP A 2 21.98 15.00 -1.19
C ASP A 2 20.47 14.81 -1.01
N ALA A 3 19.68 15.89 -1.09
CA ALA A 3 18.23 15.82 -0.95
C ALA A 3 17.53 14.95 -2.02
N GLU A 4 18.08 14.89 -3.25
CA GLU A 4 17.53 14.01 -4.29
C GLU A 4 17.87 12.54 -4.03
N PHE A 5 19.07 12.28 -3.48
CA PHE A 5 19.47 10.94 -3.07
C PHE A 5 18.60 10.44 -1.91
N GLU A 6 18.39 11.26 -0.88
CA GLU A 6 17.51 10.95 0.25
C GLU A 6 16.09 10.63 -0.21
N ARG A 7 15.52 11.45 -1.10
CA ARG A 7 14.18 11.21 -1.65
C ARG A 7 14.08 9.91 -2.43
N ARG A 8 15.11 9.57 -3.22
CA ARG A 8 15.14 8.31 -3.99
C ARG A 8 15.22 7.10 -3.05
N GLU A 9 15.99 7.19 -1.97
CA GLU A 9 16.05 6.13 -0.98
C GLU A 9 14.72 5.97 -0.23
N GLU A 10 14.09 7.06 0.21
CA GLU A 10 12.75 7.00 0.83
C GLU A 10 11.70 6.33 -0.08
N ILE A 11 11.72 6.65 -1.38
CA ILE A 11 10.82 6.02 -2.35
C ILE A 11 11.10 4.52 -2.47
N LYS A 12 12.38 4.11 -2.56
CA LYS A 12 12.75 2.69 -2.64
C LYS A 12 12.36 1.94 -1.36
N GLU A 13 12.49 2.57 -0.20
CA GLU A 13 12.07 1.98 1.07
C GLU A 13 10.56 1.76 1.12
N ALA A 14 9.78 2.76 0.67
CA ALA A 14 8.33 2.68 0.58
C ALA A 14 7.90 1.58 -0.41
N GLN A 15 8.56 1.48 -1.56
CA GLN A 15 8.32 0.41 -2.54
C GLN A 15 8.60 -0.97 -1.94
N ARG A 16 9.76 -1.16 -1.29
CA ARG A 16 10.10 -2.43 -0.62
C ARG A 16 9.09 -2.83 0.46
N ALA A 17 8.57 -1.86 1.21
CA ALA A 17 7.54 -2.12 2.20
C ALA A 17 6.20 -2.50 1.57
N LEU A 18 5.80 -1.82 0.49
CA LEU A 18 4.59 -2.14 -0.29
C LEU A 18 4.68 -3.52 -0.92
N ASP A 19 5.82 -3.93 -1.48
CA ASP A 19 6.02 -5.25 -2.09
C ASP A 19 5.83 -6.40 -1.11
N GLY A 20 6.03 -6.12 0.17
CA GLY A 20 5.75 -7.11 1.18
C GLY A 20 4.28 -7.17 1.63
N VAL A 21 3.42 -6.25 1.25
CA VAL A 21 1.98 -6.34 1.56
C VAL A 21 1.35 -7.41 0.66
N CYS A 22 0.58 -8.32 1.24
CA CYS A 22 -0.07 -9.38 0.47
C CYS A 22 -1.21 -8.85 -0.41
N GLU A 23 -1.43 -9.47 -1.57
CA GLU A 23 -2.62 -9.23 -2.37
C GLU A 23 -3.87 -9.85 -1.73
N PRO A 24 -5.08 -9.27 -1.95
CA PRO A 24 -5.37 -8.05 -2.72
C PRO A 24 -5.20 -6.74 -1.92
N ALA A 25 -4.71 -6.81 -0.67
CA ALA A 25 -4.59 -5.65 0.20
C ALA A 25 -3.61 -4.58 -0.33
N ARG A 26 -2.52 -5.01 -0.98
CA ARG A 26 -1.58 -4.09 -1.65
C ARG A 26 -2.26 -3.28 -2.74
N SER A 27 -2.98 -3.95 -3.65
CA SER A 27 -3.73 -3.29 -4.71
C SER A 27 -4.80 -2.34 -4.16
N CYS A 28 -5.51 -2.73 -3.10
CA CYS A 28 -6.48 -1.85 -2.43
C CYS A 28 -5.84 -0.54 -1.93
N LEU A 29 -4.63 -0.60 -1.33
CA LEU A 29 -3.92 0.60 -0.87
C LEU A 29 -3.58 1.54 -2.02
N LEU A 30 -3.04 1.00 -3.12
CA LEU A 30 -2.63 1.79 -4.29
C LEU A 30 -3.82 2.52 -4.91
N LEU A 31 -4.92 1.81 -5.13
CA LEU A 31 -6.13 2.38 -5.71
C LEU A 31 -6.79 3.42 -4.78
N GLN A 32 -6.79 3.18 -3.47
CA GLN A 32 -7.28 4.18 -2.51
C GLN A 32 -6.42 5.46 -2.53
N GLN A 33 -5.10 5.34 -2.69
CA GLN A 33 -4.22 6.51 -2.84
C GLN A 33 -4.46 7.29 -4.14
N GLN A 34 -4.95 6.62 -5.19
CA GLN A 34 -5.38 7.26 -6.44
C GLN A 34 -6.76 7.95 -6.31
N GLY A 35 -7.43 7.81 -5.17
CA GLY A 35 -8.70 8.47 -4.89
C GLY A 35 -9.95 7.64 -5.22
N LEU A 36 -9.80 6.35 -5.55
CA LEU A 36 -10.95 5.49 -5.82
C LEU A 36 -11.77 5.25 -4.55
N SER A 37 -13.09 5.20 -4.73
CA SER A 37 -14.05 4.77 -3.71
C SER A 37 -13.98 3.26 -3.48
N TYR A 38 -14.54 2.77 -2.36
CA TYR A 38 -14.54 1.33 -2.04
C TYR A 38 -15.25 0.51 -3.11
N ARG A 39 -16.33 1.04 -3.69
CA ARG A 39 -17.05 0.42 -4.79
C ARG A 39 -16.20 0.30 -6.06
N GLU A 40 -15.47 1.35 -6.42
CA GLU A 40 -14.58 1.34 -7.59
C GLU A 40 -13.40 0.39 -7.38
N ILE A 41 -12.83 0.33 -6.18
CA ILE A 41 -11.78 -0.63 -5.82
C ILE A 41 -12.30 -2.07 -5.94
N ALA A 42 -13.48 -2.34 -5.38
CA ALA A 42 -14.11 -3.64 -5.45
C ALA A 42 -14.37 -4.07 -6.90
N SER A 43 -14.85 -3.15 -7.73
CA SER A 43 -15.06 -3.39 -9.15
C SER A 43 -13.75 -3.61 -9.91
N ALA A 44 -12.71 -2.84 -9.62
CA ALA A 44 -11.42 -2.93 -10.32
C ALA A 44 -10.65 -4.22 -9.97
N LEU A 45 -10.84 -4.75 -8.76
CA LEU A 45 -10.16 -5.95 -8.27
C LEU A 45 -11.05 -7.20 -8.31
N GLU A 46 -12.29 -7.08 -8.79
CA GLU A 46 -13.28 -8.16 -8.84
C GLU A 46 -13.50 -8.86 -7.48
N ILE A 47 -13.58 -8.07 -6.41
CA ILE A 47 -13.79 -8.54 -5.03
C ILE A 47 -15.09 -7.98 -4.43
N ASN A 48 -15.50 -8.52 -3.28
CA ASN A 48 -16.65 -8.03 -2.54
C ASN A 48 -16.36 -6.64 -1.92
N GLU A 49 -17.24 -5.66 -2.13
CA GLU A 49 -17.10 -4.31 -1.58
C GLU A 49 -16.96 -4.28 -0.05
N ALA A 50 -17.68 -5.15 0.67
CA ALA A 50 -17.58 -5.26 2.13
C ALA A 50 -16.19 -5.72 2.60
N SER A 51 -15.43 -6.40 1.73
CA SER A 51 -14.06 -6.84 2.03
C SER A 51 -13.02 -5.74 1.87
N VAL A 52 -13.31 -4.67 1.13
CA VAL A 52 -12.33 -3.60 0.84
C VAL A 52 -11.85 -2.93 2.12
N GLY A 53 -12.74 -2.65 3.06
CA GLY A 53 -12.38 -2.04 4.35
C GLY A 53 -11.41 -2.90 5.17
N SER A 54 -11.66 -4.21 5.24
CA SER A 54 -10.79 -5.14 5.99
C SER A 54 -9.45 -5.36 5.29
N LEU A 55 -9.44 -5.42 3.96
CA LEU A 55 -8.22 -5.48 3.15
C LEU A 55 -7.36 -4.23 3.31
N LEU A 56 -7.97 -3.05 3.30
CA LEU A 56 -7.26 -1.78 3.54
C LEU A 56 -6.67 -1.73 4.96
N ALA A 57 -7.43 -2.13 5.99
CA ALA A 57 -6.93 -2.19 7.36
C ALA A 57 -5.77 -3.16 7.51
N ARG A 58 -5.89 -4.37 6.92
CA ARG A 58 -4.82 -5.36 6.88
C ARG A 58 -3.59 -4.85 6.14
N GLY A 59 -3.77 -4.28 4.96
CA GLY A 59 -2.70 -3.73 4.14
C GLY A 59 -1.91 -2.65 4.88
N ARG A 60 -2.60 -1.71 5.54
CA ARG A 60 -1.96 -0.67 6.37
C ARG A 60 -1.11 -1.26 7.49
N LYS A 61 -1.64 -2.27 8.20
CA LYS A 61 -0.90 -2.96 9.27
C LYS A 61 0.34 -3.68 8.75
N GLU A 62 0.23 -4.38 7.62
CA GLU A 62 1.36 -5.06 6.98
C GLU A 62 2.40 -4.04 6.48
N PHE A 63 1.96 -2.97 5.83
CA PHE A 63 2.83 -1.89 5.34
C PHE A 63 3.64 -1.26 6.46
N VAL A 64 3.00 -0.81 7.55
CA VAL A 64 3.69 -0.19 8.70
C VAL A 64 4.70 -1.16 9.31
N ARG A 65 4.34 -2.44 9.47
CA ARG A 65 5.25 -3.47 9.99
C ARG A 65 6.48 -3.66 9.11
N LYS A 66 6.34 -3.54 7.79
CA LYS A 66 7.44 -3.72 6.85
C LYS A 66 8.27 -2.47 6.67
N PHE A 67 7.64 -1.31 6.53
CA PHE A 67 8.33 -0.02 6.44
C PHE A 67 9.16 0.28 7.70
N GLY A 68 8.63 -0.02 8.89
CA GLY A 68 9.39 0.09 10.14
C GLY A 68 10.55 -0.90 10.29
N LYS A 69 10.59 -1.98 9.49
CA LYS A 69 11.75 -2.88 9.38
C LYS A 69 12.76 -2.41 8.34
N VAL A 70 12.29 -1.78 7.26
CA VAL A 70 13.16 -1.26 6.20
C VAL A 70 14.01 -0.09 6.69
N ARG A 71 13.49 0.73 7.61
CA ARG A 71 14.20 1.87 8.21
C ARG A 71 15.10 1.52 9.42
N ARG A 72 15.17 0.25 9.84
CA ARG A 72 15.98 -0.19 11.00
C ARG A 72 17.34 -0.73 10.59
#